data_AF-A0A7J3JGT8-F1
#
_entry.id   AF-A0A7J3JGT8-F1
#
_cell.length_a   1.000
_cell.length_b   1.000
_cell.length_c   1.000
_cell.angle_alpha   90.00
_cell.angle_beta   90.00
_cell.angle_gamma   90.00
#
_symmetry.space_group_name_H-M   'P 1'
#
loop_
_entity.id
_entity.type
_entity.pdbx_description
1 polymer ?
#
loop_
_entity_poly.entity_id
_entity_poly.type
_entity_poly.pdbx_seq_one_letter_code
_entity_poly.pdbx_strand_id
1 'polypeptide(L)'
;MAEVAAIAAAAQNQASSYRVKFNRENFLELVLEAKPRIIYRRKNMYFFAYDGFVMYCDRCKAEDFSQRILDATEFSNDQWSK
;
A
#
# COMPACT_ATOMS: atom_id res chain seq x y z
N MET A 1 -8.09 -34.47 -10.83
CA MET A 1 -6.63 -34.29 -10.65
C MET A 1 -6.12 -32.99 -11.29
N ALA A 2 -6.52 -32.63 -12.52
CA ALA A 2 -6.10 -31.38 -13.17
C ALA A 2 -6.72 -30.10 -12.57
N GLU A 3 -7.99 -30.14 -12.16
CA GLU A 3 -8.65 -28.96 -11.55
C GLU A 3 -8.06 -28.57 -10.18
N VAL A 4 -7.61 -29.55 -9.39
CA VAL A 4 -6.99 -29.29 -8.07
C VAL A 4 -5.64 -28.59 -8.24
N ALA A 5 -4.89 -28.90 -9.31
CA ALA A 5 -3.63 -28.23 -9.64
C ALA A 5 -3.85 -26.80 -10.14
N ALA A 6 -4.93 -26.53 -10.88
CA ALA A 6 -5.29 -25.19 -11.35
C ALA A 6 -5.72 -24.27 -10.19
N ILE A 7 -6.40 -24.81 -9.17
CA ILE A 7 -6.81 -24.05 -7.98
C ILE A 7 -5.61 -23.77 -7.07
N ALA A 8 -4.62 -24.68 -7.00
CA ALA A 8 -3.39 -24.48 -6.23
C ALA A 8 -2.46 -23.40 -6.84
N ALA A 9 -2.44 -23.23 -8.17
CA ALA A 9 -1.61 -22.24 -8.85
C ALA A 9 -2.11 -20.79 -8.64
N ALA A 10 -3.40 -20.57 -8.41
CA ALA A 10 -3.96 -19.24 -8.16
C ALA A 10 -3.63 -18.70 -6.76
N ALA A 11 -3.24 -19.56 -5.82
CA ALA A 11 -2.97 -19.19 -4.42
C ALA A 11 -1.50 -18.80 -4.15
N GLN A 12 -0.58 -19.03 -5.10
CA GLN A 12 0.87 -18.82 -4.87
C GLN A 12 1.39 -17.43 -5.26
N ASN A 13 0.59 -16.58 -5.91
CA ASN A 13 1.03 -15.26 -6.40
C ASN A 13 0.49 -14.06 -5.62
N GLN A 14 -0.17 -14.25 -4.48
CA GLN A 14 -0.32 -13.16 -3.53
C GLN A 14 0.92 -13.16 -2.63
N ALA A 15 1.98 -12.46 -3.05
CA ALA A 15 2.95 -11.98 -2.08
C ALA A 15 2.14 -11.18 -1.05
N SER A 16 1.96 -11.74 0.15
CA SER A 16 1.18 -11.12 1.21
C SER A 16 1.98 -9.93 1.75
N SER A 17 2.05 -8.86 0.98
CA SER A 17 2.64 -7.62 1.47
C SER A 17 1.79 -7.18 2.65
N TYR A 18 2.41 -7.01 3.79
CA TYR A 18 1.75 -6.65 5.04
C TYR A 18 1.16 -5.24 4.90
N ARG A 19 -0.10 -5.18 4.45
CA ARG A 19 -0.81 -3.95 4.13
C ARG A 19 -1.81 -3.64 5.22
N VAL A 20 -1.77 -2.41 5.73
CA VAL A 20 -2.68 -1.96 6.79
C VAL A 20 -3.48 -0.78 6.27
N LYS A 21 -4.80 -0.94 6.24
CA LYS A 21 -5.74 0.11 5.84
C LYS A 21 -6.12 0.95 7.05
N PHE A 22 -6.01 2.26 6.94
CA PHE A 22 -6.44 3.19 7.98
C PHE A 22 -7.57 4.09 7.50
N ASN A 23 -8.37 4.56 8.46
CA ASN A 23 -9.24 5.70 8.26
C ASN A 23 -8.40 6.99 8.18
N ARG A 24 -8.98 8.07 7.65
CA ARG A 24 -8.29 9.36 7.45
C ARG A 24 -7.64 9.88 8.73
N GLU A 25 -8.39 9.92 9.83
CA GLU A 25 -7.89 10.42 11.13
C GLU A 25 -6.68 9.63 11.63
N ASN A 26 -6.82 8.31 11.76
CA ASN A 26 -5.73 7.44 12.20
C ASN A 26 -4.52 7.48 11.26
N PHE A 27 -4.74 7.60 9.95
CA PHE A 27 -3.65 7.70 8.98
C PHE A 27 -2.87 9.01 9.17
N LEU A 28 -3.56 10.12 9.44
CA LEU A 28 -2.91 11.40 9.69
C LEU A 28 -2.14 11.42 11.02
N GLU A 29 -2.70 10.83 12.08
CA GLU A 29 -1.95 10.62 13.32
C GLU A 29 -0.67 9.83 13.08
N LEU A 30 -0.74 8.78 12.27
CA LEU A 30 0.41 7.95 11.96
C LEU A 30 1.44 8.67 11.09
N VAL A 31 1.01 9.53 10.16
CA VAL A 31 1.90 10.42 9.41
C VAL A 31 2.61 11.42 10.34
N LEU A 32 1.95 11.89 11.39
CA LEU A 32 2.55 12.80 12.39
C LEU A 32 3.60 12.10 13.25
N GLU A 33 3.38 10.82 13.59
CA GLU A 33 4.31 10.01 14.37
C GLU A 33 5.49 9.54 13.52
N ALA A 34 5.22 8.89 12.39
CA ALA A 34 6.22 8.32 11.50
C ALA A 34 7.04 9.38 10.75
N LYS A 35 6.48 10.59 10.57
CA LYS A 35 7.06 11.71 9.81
C LYS A 35 7.73 11.26 8.50
N PRO A 36 6.99 10.56 7.61
CA PRO A 36 7.57 10.10 6.37
C PRO A 36 8.04 11.30 5.54
N ARG A 37 9.19 11.18 4.87
CA ARG A 37 9.68 12.26 3.98
C ARG A 37 8.85 12.37 2.70
N ILE A 38 8.31 11.25 2.24
CA ILE A 38 7.57 11.10 0.98
C ILE A 38 6.33 10.27 1.28
N ILE A 39 5.18 10.71 0.77
CA ILE A 39 3.95 9.95 0.72
C ILE A 39 3.71 9.58 -0.74
N TYR A 40 3.48 8.29 -1.01
CA TYR A 40 3.21 7.82 -2.36
C TYR A 40 1.71 7.89 -2.63
N ARG A 41 1.33 8.25 -3.85
CA ARG A 41 -0.07 8.27 -4.29
C ARG A 41 -0.26 7.39 -5.50
N ARG A 42 -1.31 6.58 -5.48
CA ARG A 42 -1.82 5.86 -6.65
C ARG A 42 -3.32 6.04 -6.73
N LYS A 43 -3.79 6.75 -7.77
CA LYS A 43 -5.21 7.18 -7.87
C LYS A 43 -5.63 7.92 -6.59
N ASN A 44 -6.63 7.40 -5.86
CA ASN A 44 -7.12 7.98 -4.61
C ASN A 44 -6.46 7.38 -3.36
N MET A 45 -5.49 6.49 -3.53
CA MET A 45 -4.81 5.82 -2.41
C MET A 45 -3.49 6.53 -2.11
N TYR A 46 -3.35 6.97 -0.87
CA TYR A 46 -2.09 7.48 -0.31
C TYR A 46 -1.48 6.40 0.56
N PHE A 47 -0.17 6.20 0.47
CA PHE A 47 0.52 5.15 1.22
C PHE A 47 1.98 5.50 1.51
N PHE A 48 2.51 4.89 2.57
CA PHE A 48 3.93 4.90 2.90
C PHE A 48 4.28 3.63 3.68
N ALA A 49 5.58 3.34 3.80
CA ALA A 49 6.07 2.23 4.59
C ALA A 49 6.43 2.70 6.00
N TYR A 50 5.96 1.97 7.01
CA TYR A 50 6.29 2.18 8.42
C TYR A 50 6.33 0.85 9.16
N ASP A 51 7.39 0.62 9.94
CA ASP A 51 7.62 -0.62 10.70
C ASP A 51 7.49 -1.93 9.89
N GLY A 52 7.87 -1.89 8.61
CA GLY A 52 7.79 -3.05 7.71
C GLY A 52 6.39 -3.32 7.13
N PHE A 53 5.41 -2.47 7.46
CA PHE A 53 4.06 -2.51 6.88
C PHE A 53 3.88 -1.40 5.85
N VAL A 54 3.08 -1.67 4.82
CA VAL A 54 2.59 -0.62 3.92
C VAL A 54 1.26 -0.13 4.43
N MET A 55 1.27 1.11 4.93
CA MET A 55 0.08 1.74 5.49
C MET A 55 -0.57 2.58 4.41
N TYR A 56 -1.90 2.50 4.26
CA TYR A 56 -2.59 3.24 3.21
C TYR A 56 -3.97 3.76 3.63
N CYS A 57 -4.38 4.84 2.96
CA CYS A 57 -5.64 5.54 3.13
C CYS A 57 -6.23 5.91 1.77
N ASP A 58 -7.49 5.56 1.53
CA ASP A 58 -8.24 5.87 0.29
C ASP A 58 -9.18 7.09 0.43
N ARG A 59 -9.33 7.61 1.66
CA ARG A 59 -10.18 8.77 1.99
C ARG A 59 -9.41 10.05 2.26
N CYS A 60 -8.08 9.99 2.18
CA CYS A 60 -7.20 11.11 2.44
C CYS A 60 -7.12 12.02 1.21
N LYS A 61 -6.83 13.31 1.42
CA LYS A 61 -6.66 14.31 0.37
C LYS A 61 -5.22 14.80 0.33
N ALA A 62 -4.79 15.35 -0.80
CA ALA A 62 -3.46 15.92 -0.95
C ALA A 62 -3.22 17.09 0.03
N GLU A 63 -4.28 17.85 0.35
CA GLU A 63 -4.28 18.95 1.32
C GLU A 63 -3.96 18.50 2.76
N ASP A 64 -4.15 17.22 3.07
CA ASP A 64 -3.94 16.69 4.42
C ASP A 64 -2.45 16.47 4.74
N PHE A 65 -1.58 16.55 3.72
CA PHE A 65 -0.17 16.21 3.84
C PHE A 65 0.71 17.44 3.62
N SER A 66 1.62 17.70 4.56
CA SER A 66 2.70 18.68 4.39
C SER A 66 3.93 18.09 3.70
N GLN A 67 3.98 16.76 3.60
CA GLN A 67 5.04 15.98 2.98
C GLN A 67 4.96 16.05 1.45
N ARG A 68 6.08 15.74 0.80
CA ARG A 68 6.10 15.61 -0.66
C ARG A 68 5.27 14.39 -1.08
N ILE A 69 4.31 14.62 -1.98
CA ILE A 69 3.51 13.56 -2.59
C ILE A 69 4.19 13.11 -3.90
N LEU A 70 4.43 11.81 -4.05
CA LEU A 70 4.97 11.23 -5.28
C LEU A 70 3.96 10.27 -5.91
N ASP A 71 3.60 10.53 -7.17
CA ASP A 71 2.71 9.65 -7.92
C ASP A 71 3.43 8.37 -8.33
N ALA A 72 2.92 7.23 -7.87
CA ALA A 72 3.39 5.91 -8.23
C ALA A 72 2.65 5.38 -9.46
N THR A 73 3.39 4.77 -10.39
CA THR A 73 2.83 4.17 -11.61
C THR A 73 1.92 2.99 -11.28
N GLU A 74 2.37 2.08 -10.42
CA GLU A 74 1.61 0.91 -10.00
C GLU A 74 1.90 0.52 -8.56
N PHE A 75 0.97 -0.23 -7.98
CA PHE A 75 1.11 -0.83 -6.66
C PHE A 75 1.20 -2.34 -6.86
N SER A 76 2.38 -2.80 -7.29
CA SER A 76 2.60 -4.21 -7.63
C SER A 76 2.64 -5.09 -6.39
N ASN A 77 1.92 -6.21 -6.48
CA ASN A 77 1.97 -7.31 -5.53
C ASN A 77 2.66 -8.54 -6.12
N ASP A 78 3.04 -8.45 -7.39
CA ASP A 78 3.61 -9.55 -8.12
C ASP A 78 5.09 -9.61 -7.78
N GLN A 79 5.63 -10.82 -7.65
CA GLN A 79 7.08 -10.97 -7.62
C GLN A 79 7.64 -10.42 -8.92
N TRP A 80 8.75 -9.71 -8.80
CA TRP A 80 9.47 -9.21 -9.97
C TRP A 80 9.76 -10.39 -10.89
N SER A 81 9.16 -10.41 -12.08
CA SER A 81 9.49 -11.42 -13.08
C SER A 81 10.92 -11.17 -13.53
N LYS A 82 11.79 -12.17 -13.37
CA LYS A 82 13.15 -12.14 -13.92
C LYS A 82 13.14 -12.02 -15.43
#